data_AF-A0A162YJR2-F1
#
_entry.id   AF-A0A162YJR2-F1
#
_cell.length_a   1.000
_cell.length_b   1.000
_cell.length_c   1.000
_cell.angle_alpha   90.00
_cell.angle_beta   90.00
_cell.angle_gamma   90.00
#
_symmetry.space_group_name_H-M   'P 1'
#
loop_
_entity.id
_entity.type
_entity.pdbx_description
1 polymer ?
#
loop_
_entity_poly.entity_id
_entity_poly.type
_entity_poly.pdbx_seq_one_letter_code
_entity_poly.pdbx_strand_id
1 'polypeptide(L)'
;MVICSMVNDITKYSLSRLLLGYDMRTPSTWSSSTTKFITRNASTEVQDRIKVIEHLMPEVHEEVQEKTRKRQEQAKSQYDLCVKPRKPFKQGEQVLMKDQNSPAKLLDRWLGPMTVSHVYENGTYQLTGPNFLQLKGVINGNVFIPFKSRYGMVPAEEVQHSETKFQAWLEG
;
A
#
# COMPACT_ATOMS: atom_id res chain seq x y z
N MET A 1 -20.17 5.27 -7.04
CA MET A 1 -19.99 5.71 -8.43
C MET A 1 -19.70 7.22 -8.50
N VAL A 2 -18.81 7.74 -7.65
CA VAL A 2 -18.47 9.20 -7.56
C VAL A 2 -16.99 9.45 -7.89
N ILE A 3 -16.14 8.46 -7.62
CA ILE A 3 -14.69 8.54 -7.80
C ILE A 3 -14.32 8.79 -9.28
N CYS A 4 -15.05 8.21 -10.23
CA CYS A 4 -14.72 8.33 -11.65
C CYS A 4 -14.99 9.72 -12.24
N SER A 5 -15.92 10.48 -11.68
CA SER A 5 -16.31 11.81 -12.18
C SER A 5 -15.64 12.95 -11.42
N MET A 6 -14.99 12.68 -10.29
CA MET A 6 -14.24 13.69 -9.54
C MET A 6 -12.94 14.06 -10.25
N VAL A 7 -12.63 15.35 -10.24
CA VAL A 7 -11.38 15.88 -10.79
C VAL A 7 -10.26 15.65 -9.78
N ASN A 8 -9.14 15.10 -10.26
CA ASN A 8 -7.95 14.92 -9.43
C ASN A 8 -7.20 16.26 -9.26
N ASP A 9 -6.80 16.60 -8.05
CA ASP A 9 -6.11 17.86 -7.74
C ASP A 9 -4.75 18.02 -8.44
N ILE A 10 -4.05 16.93 -8.70
CA ILE A 10 -2.72 16.93 -9.31
C ILE A 10 -2.85 17.08 -10.83
N THR A 11 -3.63 16.20 -11.45
CA THR A 11 -3.73 16.14 -12.91
C THR A 11 -4.72 17.16 -13.47
N LYS A 12 -5.68 17.63 -12.66
CA LYS A 12 -6.81 18.51 -13.03
C LYS A 12 -7.81 17.88 -14.00
N TYR A 13 -7.76 16.56 -14.17
CA TYR A 13 -8.70 15.80 -14.99
C TYR A 13 -9.47 14.79 -14.15
N SER A 14 -10.70 14.51 -14.57
CA SER A 14 -11.48 13.38 -14.03
C SER A 14 -11.01 12.06 -14.64
N LEU A 15 -11.21 10.96 -13.93
CA LEU A 15 -10.90 9.64 -14.48
C LEU A 15 -11.75 9.33 -15.71
N SER A 16 -13.02 9.75 -15.72
CA SER A 16 -13.89 9.61 -16.89
C SER A 16 -13.33 10.27 -18.12
N ARG A 17 -12.78 11.49 -17.98
CA ARG A 17 -12.19 12.21 -19.10
C ARG A 17 -10.92 11.55 -19.59
N LEU A 18 -10.09 11.03 -18.68
CA LEU A 18 -8.86 10.34 -19.05
C LEU A 18 -9.09 8.99 -19.75
N LEU A 19 -10.21 8.32 -19.47
CA LEU A 19 -10.52 7.00 -20.01
C LEU A 19 -11.43 7.07 -21.24
N LEU A 20 -12.41 7.97 -21.25
CA LEU A 20 -13.45 8.08 -22.27
C LEU A 20 -13.33 9.33 -23.14
N GLY A 21 -12.44 10.27 -22.81
CA GLY A 21 -12.29 11.54 -23.51
C GLY A 21 -13.33 12.61 -23.16
N TYR A 22 -14.28 12.31 -22.25
CA TYR A 22 -15.29 13.26 -21.79
C TYR A 22 -15.66 13.05 -20.33
N ASP A 23 -16.17 14.11 -19.69
CA ASP A 23 -16.66 14.04 -18.32
C ASP A 23 -18.04 13.37 -18.27
N MET A 24 -18.18 12.37 -17.40
CA MET A 24 -19.47 11.68 -17.21
C MET A 24 -20.53 12.64 -16.66
N ARG A 25 -21.74 12.57 -17.22
CA ARG A 25 -22.89 13.28 -16.66
C ARG A 25 -23.38 12.58 -15.40
N THR A 26 -23.13 13.21 -14.27
CA THR A 26 -23.69 12.82 -12.97
C THR A 26 -25.05 13.50 -12.74
N PRO A 27 -25.89 13.00 -11.83
CA PRO A 27 -27.16 13.65 -11.48
C PRO A 27 -27.01 15.13 -11.11
N SER A 28 -25.91 15.53 -10.45
CA SER A 28 -25.64 16.92 -10.09
C SER A 28 -25.26 17.81 -11.28
N THR A 29 -24.61 17.24 -12.29
CA THR A 29 -24.21 17.92 -13.53
C THR A 29 -25.23 17.74 -14.66
N TRP A 30 -26.34 17.05 -14.38
CA TRP A 30 -27.40 16.82 -15.34
C TRP A 30 -28.14 18.14 -15.57
N SER A 31 -27.78 18.86 -16.64
CA SER A 31 -28.61 19.95 -17.12
C SER A 31 -29.92 19.35 -17.64
N SER A 32 -31.06 19.72 -17.08
CA SER A 32 -32.38 19.48 -17.69
C SER A 32 -32.41 20.24 -19.02
N SER A 33 -31.98 19.58 -20.09
CA SER A 33 -31.89 20.20 -21.40
C SER A 33 -33.29 20.53 -21.90
N THR A 34 -33.73 21.76 -21.64
CA THR A 34 -34.77 22.39 -22.45
C THR A 34 -34.13 22.58 -23.83
N THR A 35 -34.72 21.95 -24.86
CA THR A 35 -34.49 22.24 -26.28
C THR A 35 -33.33 21.60 -27.06
N LYS A 36 -32.77 20.43 -26.69
CA LYS A 36 -31.88 19.68 -27.61
C LYS A 36 -32.13 18.18 -27.66
N PHE A 37 -33.39 17.77 -27.83
CA PHE A 37 -33.69 16.48 -28.47
C PHE A 37 -33.48 16.61 -29.98
N ILE A 38 -32.23 16.82 -30.40
CA ILE A 38 -31.88 16.54 -31.80
C ILE A 38 -31.54 15.07 -31.80
N THR A 39 -32.34 14.28 -32.50
CA THR A 39 -32.10 12.87 -32.80
C THR A 39 -30.80 12.75 -33.61
N ARG A 40 -29.64 12.94 -32.97
CA ARG A 40 -28.36 12.62 -33.59
C ARG A 40 -28.28 11.11 -33.69
N ASN A 41 -27.93 10.63 -34.87
CA ASN A 41 -27.68 9.21 -35.10
C ASN A 41 -26.55 8.77 -34.16
N ALA A 42 -26.77 7.71 -33.38
CA ALA A 42 -25.78 7.21 -32.43
C ALA A 42 -24.41 6.91 -33.09
N SER A 43 -24.42 6.52 -34.37
CA SER A 43 -23.21 6.24 -35.15
C SER A 43 -22.33 7.48 -35.36
N THR A 44 -22.91 8.65 -35.62
CA THR A 44 -22.13 9.87 -35.87
C THR A 44 -21.53 10.42 -34.59
N GLU A 45 -22.24 10.30 -33.46
CA GLU A 45 -21.71 10.68 -32.15
C GLU A 45 -20.52 9.80 -31.72
N VAL A 46 -20.59 8.50 -31.98
CA VAL A 46 -19.46 7.58 -31.72
C VAL A 46 -18.25 7.96 -32.56
N GLN A 47 -18.43 8.30 -33.84
CA GLN A 47 -17.32 8.73 -34.71
C GLN A 47 -16.69 10.04 -34.24
N ASP A 48 -17.50 11.02 -33.82
CA ASP A 48 -16.99 12.27 -33.28
C ASP A 48 -16.20 12.05 -31.98
N ARG A 49 -16.64 11.12 -31.13
CA ARG A 49 -15.92 10.73 -29.91
C ARG A 49 -14.60 10.04 -30.23
N ILE A 50 -14.56 9.14 -31.22
CA ILE A 50 -13.32 8.47 -31.64
C ILE A 50 -12.28 9.52 -32.07
N LYS A 51 -12.67 10.53 -32.86
CA LYS A 51 -11.76 11.61 -33.27
C LYS A 51 -11.18 12.39 -32.09
N VAL A 52 -12.01 12.69 -31.09
CA VAL A 52 -11.56 13.35 -29.84
C VAL A 52 -10.56 12.47 -29.10
N ILE A 53 -10.84 11.17 -28.99
CA ILE A 53 -9.97 10.22 -28.31
C ILE A 53 -8.63 10.07 -29.06
N GLU A 54 -8.66 9.97 -30.38
CA GLU A 54 -7.44 9.76 -31.18
C GLU A 54 -6.52 10.98 -31.20
N HIS A 55 -7.07 12.20 -31.21
CA HIS A 55 -6.28 13.41 -31.45
C HIS A 55 -6.00 14.23 -30.18
N LEU A 56 -6.94 14.35 -29.26
CA LEU A 56 -6.79 15.24 -28.09
C LEU A 56 -6.29 14.51 -26.85
N MET A 57 -6.50 13.19 -26.75
CA MET A 57 -6.09 12.43 -25.57
C MET A 57 -4.59 12.19 -25.44
N PRO A 58 -3.80 11.98 -26.52
CA PRO A 58 -2.37 11.76 -26.38
C PRO A 58 -1.68 12.92 -25.66
N GLU A 59 -1.99 14.17 -26.05
CA GLU A 59 -1.45 15.38 -25.42
C GLU A 59 -1.83 15.48 -23.94
N VAL A 60 -3.10 15.21 -23.63
CA VAL A 60 -3.60 15.20 -22.24
C VAL A 60 -2.93 14.10 -21.41
N HIS A 61 -2.70 12.93 -22.00
CA HIS A 61 -2.03 11.81 -21.33
C HIS A 61 -0.57 12.12 -21.04
N GLU A 62 0.15 12.74 -21.98
CA GLU A 62 1.53 13.19 -21.76
C GLU A 62 1.60 14.19 -20.61
N GLU A 63 0.73 15.21 -20.61
CA GLU A 63 0.65 16.20 -19.53
C GLU A 63 0.38 15.55 -18.16
N VAL A 64 -0.55 14.61 -18.11
CA VAL A 64 -0.91 13.86 -16.90
C VAL A 64 0.27 13.03 -16.39
N GLN A 65 0.98 12.34 -17.29
CA GLN A 65 2.15 11.55 -16.93
C GLN A 65 3.25 12.43 -16.36
N GLU A 66 3.54 13.57 -16.98
CA GLU A 66 4.55 14.50 -16.46
C GLU A 66 4.20 15.04 -15.09
N LYS A 67 2.96 15.49 -14.88
CA LYS A 67 2.49 16.00 -13.58
C LYS A 67 2.57 14.93 -12.51
N THR A 68 2.16 13.71 -12.85
CA THR A 68 2.23 12.56 -11.93
C THR A 68 3.66 12.21 -11.57
N ARG A 69 4.56 12.16 -12.55
CA ARG A 69 6.00 11.90 -12.34
C ARG A 69 6.62 12.96 -11.42
N LYS A 70 6.42 14.25 -11.74
CA LYS A 70 6.91 15.37 -10.91
C LYS A 70 6.40 15.27 -9.47
N ARG A 71 5.13 14.89 -9.27
CA ARG A 71 4.56 14.73 -7.93
C ARG A 71 5.14 13.53 -7.18
N GLN A 72 5.35 12.40 -7.86
CA GLN A 72 5.99 11.22 -7.29
C GLN A 72 7.45 11.51 -6.89
N GLU A 73 8.19 12.23 -7.73
CA GLU A 73 9.56 12.66 -7.43
C GLU A 73 9.63 13.58 -6.21
N GLN A 74 8.72 14.56 -6.10
CA GLN A 74 8.61 15.42 -4.92
C GLN A 74 8.24 14.65 -3.65
N ALA A 75 7.29 13.72 -3.75
CA ALA A 75 6.90 12.90 -2.62
C ALA A 75 8.05 11.99 -2.17
N LYS A 76 8.80 11.43 -3.13
CA LYS A 76 9.99 10.63 -2.86
C LYS A 76 11.08 11.46 -2.19
N SER A 77 11.38 12.65 -2.69
CA SER A 77 12.42 13.51 -2.08
C SER A 77 12.05 13.92 -0.65
N GLN A 78 10.79 14.28 -0.39
CA GLN A 78 10.31 14.55 0.96
C GLN A 78 10.38 13.33 1.87
N TYR A 79 10.04 12.15 1.35
CA TYR A 79 10.15 10.89 2.07
C TYR A 79 11.62 10.60 2.43
N ASP A 80 12.53 10.67 1.45
CA ASP A 80 13.95 10.39 1.63
C ASP A 80 14.60 11.32 2.68
N LEU A 81 14.15 12.58 2.79
CA LEU A 81 14.59 13.52 3.84
C LEU A 81 14.12 13.12 5.26
N CYS A 82 12.93 12.52 5.37
CA CYS A 82 12.35 12.14 6.66
C CYS A 82 12.76 10.74 7.12
N VAL A 83 13.13 9.86 6.20
CA VAL A 83 13.46 8.46 6.50
C VAL A 83 14.77 8.36 7.24
N LYS A 84 14.71 7.85 8.47
CA LYS A 84 15.89 7.41 9.20
C LYS A 84 16.19 5.96 8.82
N PRO A 85 17.32 5.65 8.16
CA PRO A 85 17.64 4.28 7.80
C PRO A 85 17.78 3.46 9.08
N ARG A 86 17.00 2.38 9.18
CA ARG A 86 17.16 1.39 10.25
C ARG A 86 18.36 0.51 9.92
N LYS A 87 19.15 0.17 10.94
CA LYS A 87 20.24 -0.80 10.78
C LYS A 87 19.62 -2.15 10.36
N PRO A 88 20.11 -2.77 9.27
CA PRO A 88 19.64 -4.09 8.88
C PRO A 88 20.01 -5.13 9.94
N PHE A 89 19.12 -6.08 10.17
CA PHE A 89 19.39 -7.21 11.06
C PHE A 89 20.36 -8.18 10.41
N LYS A 90 21.19 -8.82 11.23
CA LYS A 90 22.11 -9.88 10.79
C LYS A 90 21.53 -11.25 11.06
N GLN A 91 21.98 -12.25 10.31
CA GLN A 91 21.68 -13.64 10.59
C GLN A 91 22.14 -13.99 12.01
N GLY A 92 21.28 -14.65 12.79
CA GLY A 92 21.51 -15.00 14.18
C GLY A 92 21.12 -13.94 15.21
N GLU A 93 20.73 -12.72 14.80
CA GLU A 93 20.23 -11.71 15.75
C GLU A 93 18.82 -12.07 16.23
N GLN A 94 18.54 -11.77 17.51
CA GLN A 94 17.21 -11.93 18.10
C GLN A 94 16.38 -10.68 17.90
N VAL A 95 15.13 -10.87 17.46
CA VAL A 95 14.18 -9.82 17.15
C VAL A 95 12.81 -10.13 17.73
N LEU A 96 12.06 -9.09 18.06
CA LEU A 96 10.65 -9.18 18.41
C LEU A 96 9.81 -8.87 17.17
N MET A 97 8.79 -9.69 16.91
CA MET A 97 7.89 -9.49 15.78
C MET A 97 6.58 -8.87 16.22
N LYS A 98 6.09 -7.85 15.50
CA LYS A 98 4.79 -7.27 15.77
C LYS A 98 3.65 -8.22 15.39
N ASP A 99 2.74 -8.47 16.31
CA ASP A 99 1.49 -9.18 16.03
C ASP A 99 0.55 -8.30 15.18
N GLN A 100 0.14 -8.81 14.02
CA GLN A 100 -0.80 -8.13 13.13
C GLN A 100 -2.25 -8.29 13.59
N ASN A 101 -2.56 -9.40 14.26
CA ASN A 101 -3.92 -9.80 14.62
C ASN A 101 -4.18 -9.68 16.12
N SER A 102 -3.51 -8.74 16.79
CA SER A 102 -3.65 -8.57 18.24
C SER A 102 -5.13 -8.34 18.62
N PRO A 103 -5.76 -9.24 19.39
CA PRO A 103 -7.21 -9.24 19.58
C PRO A 103 -7.69 -8.21 20.62
N ALA A 104 -6.80 -7.62 21.43
CA ALA A 104 -7.19 -6.66 22.47
C ALA A 104 -6.16 -5.54 22.66
N LYS A 105 -6.64 -4.34 23.00
CA LYS A 105 -5.84 -3.11 23.16
C LYS A 105 -4.74 -3.19 24.23
N LEU A 106 -4.87 -4.10 25.19
CA LEU A 106 -3.98 -4.24 26.34
C LEU A 106 -3.07 -5.47 26.27
N LEU A 107 -3.22 -6.33 25.26
CA LEU A 107 -2.35 -7.49 25.11
C LEU A 107 -1.03 -7.09 24.45
N ASP A 108 0.02 -7.85 24.77
CA ASP A 108 1.32 -7.66 24.17
C ASP A 108 1.25 -7.71 22.64
N ARG A 109 1.69 -6.61 22.04
CA ARG A 109 1.75 -6.41 20.59
C ARG A 109 2.98 -7.06 19.96
N TRP A 110 3.94 -7.46 20.77
CA TRP A 110 5.22 -8.02 20.33
C TRP A 110 5.27 -9.49 20.70
N LEU A 111 5.47 -10.32 19.69
CA LEU A 111 5.68 -11.75 19.80
C LEU A 111 7.17 -12.00 19.95
N GLY A 112 7.47 -12.82 20.97
CA GLY A 112 8.68 -13.58 21.31
C GLY A 112 10.05 -13.13 20.77
N PRO A 113 11.14 -13.42 21.48
CA PRO A 113 12.46 -13.36 20.86
C PRO A 113 12.54 -14.44 19.78
N MET A 114 12.56 -14.02 18.52
CA MET A 114 12.76 -14.86 17.35
C MET A 114 14.16 -14.67 16.80
N THR A 115 14.76 -15.71 16.25
CA THR A 115 16.09 -15.61 15.66
C THR A 115 15.98 -15.42 14.16
N VAL A 116 16.71 -14.45 13.61
CA VAL A 116 16.82 -14.25 12.17
C VAL A 116 17.61 -15.40 11.55
N SER A 117 16.94 -16.24 10.76
CA SER A 117 17.56 -17.40 10.13
C SER A 117 18.17 -17.09 8.77
N HIS A 118 17.55 -16.20 8.01
CA HIS A 118 18.04 -15.75 6.71
C HIS A 118 17.72 -14.29 6.46
N VAL A 119 18.65 -13.59 5.81
CA VAL A 119 18.54 -12.18 5.44
C VAL A 119 18.51 -12.10 3.91
N TYR A 120 17.45 -11.54 3.35
CA TYR A 120 17.34 -11.26 1.92
C TYR A 120 17.73 -9.82 1.61
N GLU A 121 18.12 -9.55 0.36
CA GLU A 121 18.62 -8.24 -0.09
C GLU A 121 17.56 -7.11 0.02
N ASN A 122 16.27 -7.47 -0.03
CA ASN A 122 15.16 -6.50 -0.02
C ASN A 122 14.73 -6.03 1.37
N GLY A 123 15.54 -6.28 2.42
CA GLY A 123 15.18 -5.97 3.80
C GLY A 123 14.04 -6.86 4.33
N THR A 124 13.90 -8.05 3.76
CA THR A 124 12.98 -9.09 4.20
C THR A 124 13.77 -10.20 4.87
N TYR A 125 13.18 -10.85 5.86
CA TYR A 125 13.86 -11.79 6.73
C TYR A 125 13.02 -13.05 6.93
N GLN A 126 13.71 -14.17 7.03
CA GLN A 126 13.13 -15.41 7.50
C GLN A 126 13.46 -15.56 9.00
N LEU A 127 12.47 -15.98 9.77
CA LEU A 127 12.58 -16.09 11.22
C LEU A 127 12.41 -17.54 11.66
N THR A 128 13.13 -17.89 12.71
CA THR A 128 13.00 -19.14 13.43
C THR A 128 12.55 -18.84 14.85
N GLY A 129 11.48 -19.50 15.28
CA GLY A 129 10.97 -19.37 16.63
C GLY A 129 11.83 -20.08 17.68
N PRO A 130 11.45 -19.98 18.97
CA PRO A 130 12.18 -20.59 20.08
C PRO A 130 12.27 -22.12 19.97
N ASN A 131 11.29 -22.77 19.33
CA ASN A 131 11.25 -24.23 19.12
C ASN A 131 12.03 -24.70 17.88
N PHE A 132 12.91 -23.85 17.31
CA PHE A 132 13.61 -24.10 16.05
C PHE A 132 12.72 -24.29 14.81
N LEU A 133 11.40 -24.09 14.95
CA LEU A 133 10.47 -24.11 13.83
C LEU A 133 10.58 -22.81 13.06
N GLN A 134 10.68 -22.93 11.73
CA GLN A 134 10.73 -21.78 10.84
C GLN A 134 9.33 -21.26 10.61
N LEU A 135 9.18 -19.93 10.69
CA LEU A 135 7.95 -19.27 10.26
C LEU A 135 7.77 -19.49 8.75
N LYS A 136 6.54 -19.81 8.34
CA LYS A 136 6.19 -19.92 6.93
C LYS A 136 6.20 -18.52 6.30
N GLY A 137 7.10 -18.34 5.32
CA GLY A 137 7.19 -17.11 4.53
C GLY A 137 8.25 -16.12 5.00
N VAL A 138 8.39 -15.05 4.23
CA VAL A 138 9.38 -14.00 4.45
C VAL A 138 8.67 -12.73 4.91
N ILE A 139 9.19 -12.09 5.95
CA ILE A 139 8.54 -10.96 6.61
C ILE A 139 9.41 -9.70 6.47
N ASN A 140 8.77 -8.54 6.33
CA ASN A 140 9.46 -7.25 6.19
C ASN A 140 10.11 -6.79 7.52
N GLY A 141 11.36 -6.33 7.45
CA GLY A 141 12.12 -5.79 8.59
C GLY A 141 11.45 -4.68 9.39
N ASN A 142 10.51 -3.94 8.78
CA ASN A 142 9.78 -2.86 9.45
C ASN A 142 8.89 -3.33 10.59
N VAL A 143 8.51 -4.62 10.58
CA VAL A 143 7.65 -5.30 11.56
C VAL A 143 8.47 -5.75 12.78
N PHE A 144 9.79 -5.59 12.76
CA PHE A 144 10.68 -6.05 13.82
C PHE A 144 11.26 -4.94 14.68
N ILE A 145 11.58 -5.30 15.92
CA ILE A 145 12.38 -4.50 16.86
C ILE A 145 13.52 -5.38 17.39
N PRO A 146 14.74 -4.85 17.56
CA PRO A 146 15.83 -5.61 18.16
C PRO A 146 15.47 -6.06 19.58
N PHE A 147 15.61 -7.35 19.85
CA PHE A 147 15.45 -7.88 21.20
C PHE A 147 16.70 -7.52 22.02
N LYS A 148 16.50 -6.93 23.21
CA LYS A 148 17.58 -6.57 24.13
C LYS A 148 17.45 -7.43 25.39
N SER A 149 18.20 -8.52 25.46
CA SER A 149 18.31 -9.27 26.71
C SER A 149 19.23 -8.52 27.69
N ARG A 150 18.80 -8.42 28.95
CA ARG A 150 19.66 -8.05 30.07
C ARG A 150 19.74 -9.25 31.01
N TYR A 151 20.93 -9.52 31.52
CA TYR A 151 21.13 -10.56 32.52
C TYR A 151 20.29 -10.20 33.77
N GLY A 152 19.25 -10.98 34.07
CA GLY A 152 18.28 -10.72 35.15
C GLY A 152 16.88 -10.29 34.71
N MET A 153 16.60 -10.17 33.41
CA MET A 153 15.30 -9.76 32.85
C MET A 153 14.64 -10.92 32.08
N VAL A 154 14.45 -12.07 32.74
CA VAL A 154 13.65 -13.19 32.20
C VAL A 154 12.59 -13.57 33.22
N PRO A 155 11.39 -12.94 33.20
CA PRO A 155 10.24 -13.50 33.90
C PRO A 155 9.80 -14.78 33.19
N ALA A 156 9.72 -15.88 33.93
CA ALA A 156 9.43 -17.22 33.38
C ALA A 156 8.06 -17.33 32.68
N GLU A 157 7.10 -16.47 33.06
CA GLU A 157 5.72 -16.50 32.57
C GLU A 157 5.57 -15.93 31.14
N GLU A 158 6.41 -14.95 30.75
CA GLU A 158 6.37 -14.36 29.40
C GLU A 158 6.88 -15.34 28.33
N VAL A 159 7.82 -16.22 28.70
CA VAL A 159 8.37 -17.24 27.80
C VAL A 159 7.27 -18.20 27.34
N GLN A 160 6.49 -18.75 28.27
CA GLN A 160 5.42 -19.71 27.95
C GLN A 160 4.28 -19.09 27.12
N HIS A 161 3.89 -17.85 27.42
CA HIS A 161 2.86 -17.15 26.66
C HIS A 161 3.31 -16.86 25.21
N SER A 162 4.59 -16.49 25.03
CA SER A 162 5.17 -16.27 23.71
C SER A 162 5.26 -17.55 22.87
N GLU A 163 5.59 -18.68 23.49
CA GLU A 163 5.64 -20.00 22.85
C GLU A 163 4.24 -20.45 22.41
N THR A 164 3.22 -20.22 23.24
CA THR A 164 1.83 -20.60 22.94
C THR A 164 1.29 -19.81 21.74
N LYS A 165 1.55 -18.50 21.67
CA LYS A 165 1.15 -17.66 20.53
C LYS A 165 1.90 -18.03 19.25
N PHE A 166 3.16 -18.43 19.37
CA PHE A 166 3.96 -18.86 18.22
C PHE A 166 3.41 -20.16 17.60
N GLN A 167 3.01 -21.13 18.43
CA GLN A 167 2.39 -22.38 17.95
C GLN A 167 1.10 -22.10 17.16
N ALA A 168 0.24 -21.20 17.65
CA ALA A 168 -0.98 -20.80 16.94
C ALA A 168 -0.72 -20.19 15.55
N TRP A 169 0.47 -19.60 15.33
CA TRP A 169 0.86 -19.04 14.03
C TRP A 169 1.42 -20.09 13.06
N LEU A 170 1.95 -21.21 13.56
CA LEU A 170 2.41 -22.31 12.72
C LEU A 170 1.26 -23.16 12.16
N GLU A 171 0.19 -23.27 12.94
CA GLU A 171 -1.01 -24.07 12.64
C GLU A 171 -2.03 -23.34 11.74
N GLY A 172 -1.99 -22.00 11.69
CA GLY A 172 -2.79 -21.17 10.78
C GLY A 172 -2.19 -21.00 9.39
#